data_AF-A0AA42XY72-F1
#
_entry.id   AF-A0AA42XY72-F1
#
_cell.length_a   1.000
_cell.length_b   1.000
_cell.length_c   1.000
_cell.angle_alpha   90.00
_cell.angle_beta   90.00
_cell.angle_gamma   90.00
#
_symmetry.space_group_name_H-M   'P 1'
#
loop_
_entity.id
_entity.type
_entity.pdbx_description
1 polymer ?
#
loop_
_entity_poly.entity_id
_entity_poly.type
_entity_poly.pdbx_seq_one_letter_code
_entity_poly.pdbx_strand_id
1 'polypeptide(L)'
;MNGRQMTRFLAALLMLLPLSCTGRKQVPFGLEDGETRTTETTEEAEQEAPGWPVGEVFEVGQVEVPIEESAMVLDAGYALTALRLDLDDNEVIDALVVSAGPEEIRLQAGYPRGMTVSSRTIDSFMVPGHCLEPKAEIRQLSESLVGVRVEHTCETGPRQNFWVLSVEAQPRVRERITVLPPNRDSGVPIELSLRIEDQDSDGYDDVIADTRIGEMVVPLTWLNRPGGFARDPSQPEATFQELADRAAAILGPDAFGAEKLAVQVLDAFRAFCRESGAARLGLSGAQGLQCQRSPGAARASTVAAAAAIKKGDFVRALEFQRWWAHPATQPTTEDRKRVHAAWQRTKAKSTATWKRLDSETSPASLHFLDSDTLVVGGRQPRKIQISTGARTSLSELELLPAIRDPEGRFRVDGVRVTCAGFEAKVRPVRGKRTHRVPIDRTAVGTPCKTPIDRPASAFDWAVLGWAPQGLLAATGDRLRIVPLDALAKPAGRPIDLAPGSPLPAPIRGARITPDGSRYVIPHSQGIVVRDWKTEATGLWLRPSDWDTVLGEVRSVAISPDGGRVAVQKGTEIRLLTW
;
A
#
# COMPACT_ATOMS: atom_id res chain seq x y z
N MET A 1 -0.30 -77.22 -48.03
CA MET A 1 -0.46 -77.35 -49.49
C MET A 1 -0.18 -76.00 -50.12
N ASN A 2 0.86 -75.98 -50.96
CA ASN A 2 1.22 -75.06 -52.06
C ASN A 2 1.26 -73.54 -51.77
N GLY A 3 2.35 -72.81 -52.03
CA GLY A 3 3.58 -73.12 -52.74
C GLY A 3 4.60 -71.98 -52.64
N ARG A 4 5.88 -72.34 -52.81
CA ARG A 4 7.10 -71.54 -52.77
C ARG A 4 7.27 -70.66 -54.02
N GLN A 5 8.04 -69.56 -53.91
CA GLN A 5 9.32 -69.26 -54.63
C GLN A 5 9.61 -67.74 -54.62
N MET A 6 10.68 -67.28 -53.96
CA MET A 6 12.04 -66.99 -54.47
C MET A 6 12.19 -65.69 -55.29
N THR A 7 12.75 -64.67 -54.63
CA THR A 7 13.91 -63.81 -55.01
C THR A 7 14.17 -63.48 -56.49
N ARG A 8 14.28 -62.18 -56.83
CA ARG A 8 15.55 -61.43 -57.10
C ARG A 8 15.31 -60.05 -57.78
N PHE A 9 15.84 -59.01 -57.12
CA PHE A 9 16.72 -57.92 -57.60
C PHE A 9 16.39 -56.93 -58.76
N LEU A 10 16.69 -55.66 -58.43
CA LEU A 10 17.15 -54.49 -59.24
C LEU A 10 16.21 -53.95 -60.34
N ALA A 11 16.07 -52.66 -60.62
CA ALA A 11 16.48 -51.38 -60.02
C ALA A 11 15.92 -50.24 -60.91
N ALA A 12 16.05 -49.00 -60.42
CA ALA A 12 16.00 -47.71 -61.11
C ALA A 12 14.61 -47.06 -61.31
N LEU A 13 14.35 -45.96 -60.57
CA LEU A 13 14.61 -44.59 -61.02
C LEU A 13 13.96 -43.61 -60.02
N LEU A 14 14.74 -43.03 -59.10
CA LEU A 14 14.28 -41.93 -58.24
C LEU A 14 14.44 -40.62 -59.00
N MET A 15 13.33 -39.92 -59.24
CA MET A 15 13.32 -38.50 -59.62
C MET A 15 13.22 -37.65 -58.35
N LEU A 16 14.15 -36.69 -58.25
CA LEU A 16 14.21 -35.62 -57.25
C LEU A 16 13.11 -34.58 -57.48
N LEU A 17 12.44 -34.15 -56.41
CA LEU A 17 11.73 -32.87 -56.28
C LEU A 17 12.11 -32.27 -54.92
N PRO A 18 12.62 -31.03 -54.83
CA PRO A 18 12.84 -30.36 -53.56
C PRO A 18 11.56 -29.65 -53.09
N LEU A 19 11.02 -30.07 -51.95
CA LEU A 19 10.08 -29.27 -51.16
C LEU A 19 10.90 -28.46 -50.16
N SER A 20 10.92 -27.14 -50.36
CA SER A 20 11.44 -26.16 -49.41
C SER A 20 10.45 -26.03 -48.26
N CYS A 21 10.84 -26.46 -47.06
CA CYS A 21 10.14 -26.16 -45.81
C CYS A 21 10.95 -25.10 -45.06
N THR A 22 10.34 -23.95 -44.82
CA THR A 22 10.84 -22.85 -44.01
C THR A 22 10.67 -23.15 -42.50
N GLY A 23 11.69 -22.82 -41.72
CA GLY A 23 11.56 -22.21 -40.39
C GLY A 23 10.96 -23.02 -39.23
N ARG A 24 11.48 -24.22 -38.90
CA ARG A 24 11.39 -24.76 -37.53
C ARG A 24 12.80 -24.91 -36.97
N LYS A 25 13.16 -24.15 -35.93
CA LYS A 25 14.37 -24.41 -35.13
C LYS A 25 14.13 -25.71 -34.34
N GLN A 26 14.50 -26.83 -34.93
CA GLN A 26 14.71 -28.07 -34.20
C GLN A 26 16.01 -27.95 -33.39
N VAL A 27 15.92 -28.22 -32.09
CA VAL A 27 17.07 -28.34 -31.19
C VAL A 27 17.75 -29.69 -31.45
N PRO A 28 19.03 -29.74 -31.85
CA PRO A 28 19.76 -31.00 -31.84
C PRO A 28 20.28 -31.25 -30.43
N PHE A 29 19.79 -32.31 -29.80
CA PHE A 29 20.48 -32.92 -28.67
C PHE A 29 21.78 -33.55 -29.18
N GLY A 30 22.93 -32.98 -28.79
CA GLY A 30 24.25 -33.50 -29.10
C GLY A 30 25.28 -32.93 -28.13
N LEU A 31 26.01 -33.84 -27.49
CA LEU A 31 27.06 -33.60 -26.50
C LEU A 31 28.19 -32.70 -27.02
N GLU A 32 28.77 -31.96 -26.08
CA GLU A 32 29.91 -31.06 -26.22
C GLU A 32 31.13 -31.72 -26.91
N ASP A 33 31.86 -30.92 -27.70
CA ASP A 33 33.31 -30.93 -27.70
C ASP A 33 33.81 -29.48 -27.87
N GLY A 34 34.69 -29.07 -26.96
CA GLY A 34 35.22 -27.71 -26.89
C GLY A 34 36.33 -27.48 -27.91
N GLU A 35 36.26 -26.37 -28.64
CA GLU A 35 37.43 -25.75 -29.25
C GLU A 35 37.40 -24.24 -29.09
N THR A 36 38.50 -23.75 -28.53
CA THR A 36 38.90 -22.37 -28.34
C THR A 36 38.85 -21.61 -29.67
N ARG A 37 38.05 -20.55 -29.76
CA ARG A 37 38.07 -19.63 -30.91
C ARG A 37 38.55 -18.26 -30.48
N THR A 38 39.71 -17.90 -31.03
CA THR A 38 40.40 -16.62 -30.98
C THR A 38 39.48 -15.47 -31.39
N THR A 39 39.46 -14.43 -30.57
CA THR A 39 38.77 -13.16 -30.81
C THR A 39 39.58 -12.33 -31.81
N GLU A 40 39.17 -12.33 -33.08
CA GLU A 40 39.51 -11.25 -34.00
C GLU A 40 38.43 -10.18 -33.87
N THR A 41 38.83 -9.04 -33.31
CA THR A 41 38.02 -7.84 -33.14
C THR A 41 37.89 -7.18 -34.51
N THR A 42 36.77 -7.41 -35.18
CA THR A 42 36.32 -6.54 -36.28
C THR A 42 35.37 -5.54 -35.64
N GLU A 43 35.78 -4.27 -35.59
CA GLU A 43 34.90 -3.14 -35.28
C GLU A 43 33.85 -3.03 -36.39
N GLU A 44 32.77 -3.81 -36.28
CA GLU A 44 31.52 -3.53 -36.97
C GLU A 44 30.85 -2.37 -36.24
N ALA A 45 30.75 -1.23 -36.94
CA ALA A 45 29.97 -0.11 -36.49
C ALA A 45 28.54 -0.58 -36.16
N GLU A 46 28.10 -0.38 -34.92
CA GLU A 46 26.71 -0.52 -34.49
C GLU A 46 25.85 0.38 -35.39
N GLN A 47 25.30 -0.18 -36.46
CA GLN A 47 24.10 0.35 -37.08
C GLN A 47 22.99 0.15 -36.05
N GLU A 48 22.49 1.25 -35.48
CA GLU A 48 21.25 1.25 -34.69
C GLU A 48 20.18 0.49 -35.49
N ALA A 49 19.75 -0.66 -34.96
CA ALA A 49 18.68 -1.43 -35.56
C ALA A 49 17.46 -0.51 -35.74
N PRO A 50 16.78 -0.55 -36.91
CA PRO A 50 15.62 0.29 -37.14
C PRO A 50 14.59 0.07 -36.02
N GLY A 51 14.20 1.16 -35.35
CA GLY A 51 13.22 1.10 -34.28
C GLY A 51 11.89 0.54 -34.78
N TRP A 52 11.22 -0.25 -33.93
CA TRP A 52 9.91 -0.83 -34.26
C TRP A 52 8.87 0.23 -34.67
N PRO A 53 7.95 -0.10 -35.59
CA PRO A 53 6.90 0.82 -36.04
C PRO A 53 6.08 1.45 -34.91
N VAL A 54 5.81 2.75 -35.04
CA VAL A 54 4.92 3.53 -34.17
C VAL A 54 3.72 3.98 -35.00
N GLY A 55 2.53 3.92 -34.42
CA GLY A 55 1.30 4.29 -35.11
C GLY A 55 1.18 5.78 -35.41
N GLU A 56 0.39 6.07 -36.44
CA GLU A 56 -0.04 7.42 -36.79
C GLU A 56 -1.00 7.96 -35.72
N VAL A 57 -0.82 9.21 -35.31
CA VAL A 57 -1.71 9.91 -34.36
C VAL A 57 -2.66 10.80 -35.15
N PHE A 58 -3.94 10.78 -34.80
CA PHE A 58 -4.97 11.55 -35.51
C PHE A 58 -5.37 12.82 -34.76
N GLU A 59 -5.86 13.79 -35.52
CA GLU A 59 -6.42 15.03 -34.98
C GLU A 59 -7.77 14.77 -34.28
N VAL A 60 -8.07 15.61 -33.29
CA VAL A 60 -9.32 15.49 -32.52
C VAL A 60 -10.53 15.60 -33.44
N GLY A 61 -11.45 14.65 -33.34
CA GLY A 61 -12.70 14.62 -34.12
C GLY A 61 -12.58 13.90 -35.48
N GLN A 62 -11.43 13.34 -35.84
CA GLN A 62 -11.29 12.53 -37.04
C GLN A 62 -12.07 11.22 -36.94
N VAL A 63 -13.07 11.00 -37.82
CA VAL A 63 -13.95 9.82 -37.79
C VAL A 63 -13.60 8.75 -38.82
N GLU A 64 -12.69 9.06 -39.74
CA GLU A 64 -12.23 8.15 -40.81
C GLU A 64 -10.75 7.84 -40.62
N VAL A 65 -10.42 6.54 -40.64
CA VAL A 65 -9.05 6.05 -40.55
C VAL A 65 -8.66 5.41 -41.89
N PRO A 66 -7.70 5.98 -42.63
CA PRO A 66 -7.26 5.43 -43.91
C PRO A 66 -6.49 4.12 -43.72
N ILE A 67 -6.90 3.09 -44.47
CA ILE A 67 -6.30 1.74 -44.51
C ILE A 67 -6.18 1.36 -45.98
N GLU A 68 -4.96 1.39 -46.51
CA GLU A 68 -4.67 1.25 -47.95
C GLU A 68 -5.51 2.21 -48.81
N GLU A 69 -6.20 1.69 -49.83
CA GLU A 69 -7.09 2.46 -50.72
C GLU A 69 -8.51 2.66 -50.15
N SER A 70 -8.76 2.20 -48.92
CA SER A 70 -10.07 2.29 -48.24
C SER A 70 -9.99 3.11 -46.94
N ALA A 71 -11.12 3.31 -46.28
CA ALA A 71 -11.18 3.94 -44.97
C ALA A 71 -12.13 3.19 -44.02
N MET A 72 -11.70 3.06 -42.76
CA MET A 72 -12.55 2.62 -41.66
C MET A 72 -13.31 3.84 -41.12
N VAL A 73 -14.64 3.81 -41.21
CA VAL A 73 -15.51 4.84 -40.63
C VAL A 73 -15.92 4.40 -39.23
N LEU A 74 -15.69 5.25 -38.23
CA LEU A 74 -16.03 4.95 -36.84
C LEU A 74 -17.53 5.16 -36.58
N ASP A 75 -18.21 4.14 -36.07
CA ASP A 75 -19.66 4.21 -35.74
C ASP A 75 -19.99 5.25 -34.67
N ALA A 76 -19.03 5.54 -33.77
CA ALA A 76 -19.16 6.54 -32.72
C ALA A 76 -17.78 7.04 -32.28
N GLY A 77 -17.68 8.34 -31.97
CA GLY A 77 -16.45 8.93 -31.47
C GLY A 77 -15.47 9.35 -32.56
N TYR A 78 -14.18 9.38 -32.23
CA TYR A 78 -13.10 9.76 -33.15
C TYR A 78 -11.85 8.89 -32.92
N ALA A 79 -11.00 8.81 -33.93
CA ALA A 79 -9.75 8.05 -33.89
C ALA A 79 -8.71 8.79 -33.06
N LEU A 80 -7.93 8.06 -32.26
CA LEU A 80 -6.78 8.59 -31.54
C LEU A 80 -5.48 8.23 -32.24
N THR A 81 -5.33 6.95 -32.61
CA THR A 81 -4.13 6.45 -33.28
C THR A 81 -4.41 5.16 -34.04
N ALA A 82 -3.62 4.87 -35.08
CA ALA A 82 -3.65 3.59 -35.78
C ALA A 82 -2.25 3.09 -36.13
N LEU A 83 -2.04 1.77 -36.00
CA LEU A 83 -0.84 1.08 -36.45
C LEU A 83 -1.19 0.17 -37.62
N ARG A 84 -0.47 0.34 -38.73
CA ARG A 84 -0.65 -0.45 -39.96
C ARG A 84 0.28 -1.65 -39.96
N LEU A 85 -0.29 -2.85 -40.06
CA LEU A 85 0.41 -4.14 -40.00
C LEU A 85 -0.39 -5.16 -40.83
N ASP A 86 0.26 -6.21 -41.32
CA ASP A 86 -0.45 -7.40 -41.79
C ASP A 86 -0.88 -8.23 -40.57
N LEU A 87 -2.19 -8.32 -40.30
CA LEU A 87 -2.72 -8.98 -39.09
C LEU A 87 -3.29 -10.38 -39.37
N ASP A 88 -3.47 -10.76 -40.64
CA ASP A 88 -4.02 -12.05 -41.04
C ASP A 88 -3.12 -12.84 -42.03
N ASP A 89 -1.87 -12.39 -42.24
CA ASP A 89 -0.82 -13.03 -43.04
C ASP A 89 -1.24 -13.23 -44.51
N ASN A 90 -1.98 -12.24 -45.04
CA ASN A 90 -2.49 -12.25 -46.41
C ASN A 90 -1.77 -11.27 -47.36
N GLU A 91 -0.68 -10.64 -46.88
CA GLU A 91 0.12 -9.61 -47.55
C GLU A 91 -0.60 -8.26 -47.77
N VAL A 92 -1.83 -8.09 -47.26
CA VAL A 92 -2.59 -6.84 -47.29
C VAL A 92 -2.43 -6.13 -45.95
N ILE A 93 -2.16 -4.82 -45.99
CA ILE A 93 -1.99 -4.03 -44.77
C ILE A 93 -3.36 -3.81 -44.11
N ASP A 94 -3.51 -4.38 -42.93
CA ASP A 94 -4.59 -4.11 -41.99
C ASP A 94 -4.23 -2.95 -41.05
N ALA A 95 -5.12 -2.62 -40.11
CA ALA A 95 -4.81 -1.66 -39.06
C ALA A 95 -5.35 -2.06 -37.68
N LEU A 96 -4.56 -1.77 -36.65
CA LEU A 96 -5.02 -1.66 -35.26
C LEU A 96 -5.37 -0.21 -34.97
N VAL A 97 -6.61 0.06 -34.56
CA VAL A 97 -7.14 1.41 -34.35
C VAL A 97 -7.59 1.58 -32.91
N VAL A 98 -7.17 2.68 -32.28
CA VAL A 98 -7.70 3.13 -30.99
C VAL A 98 -8.65 4.29 -31.24
N SER A 99 -9.88 4.19 -30.74
CA SER A 99 -10.89 5.24 -30.87
C SER A 99 -11.49 5.62 -29.51
N ALA A 100 -11.89 6.89 -29.40
CA ALA A 100 -12.52 7.46 -28.21
C ALA A 100 -13.97 7.82 -28.50
N GLY A 101 -14.89 7.19 -27.77
CA GLY A 101 -16.30 7.56 -27.69
C GLY A 101 -16.61 8.45 -26.45
N PRO A 102 -17.89 8.78 -26.21
CA PRO A 102 -18.29 9.66 -25.10
C PRO A 102 -17.94 9.13 -23.70
N GLU A 103 -17.99 7.80 -23.50
CA GLU A 103 -17.73 7.16 -22.20
C GLU A 103 -16.81 5.92 -22.31
N GLU A 104 -16.27 5.63 -23.50
CA GLU A 104 -15.59 4.36 -23.80
C GLU A 104 -14.40 4.59 -24.73
N ILE A 105 -13.27 3.93 -24.44
CA ILE A 105 -12.17 3.78 -25.40
C ILE A 105 -12.21 2.37 -25.97
N ARG A 106 -12.10 2.26 -27.30
CA ARG A 106 -12.14 0.99 -28.02
C ARG A 106 -10.81 0.74 -28.71
N LEU A 107 -10.41 -0.52 -28.71
CA LEU A 107 -9.33 -1.05 -29.53
C LEU A 107 -9.93 -1.99 -30.57
N GLN A 108 -9.67 -1.73 -31.84
CA GLN A 108 -10.31 -2.41 -32.97
C GLN A 108 -9.27 -2.83 -34.00
N ALA A 109 -9.53 -3.92 -34.72
CA ALA A 109 -8.81 -4.28 -35.94
C ALA A 109 -9.68 -3.93 -37.14
N GLY A 110 -9.11 -3.28 -38.15
CA GLY A 110 -9.73 -3.00 -39.44
C GLY A 110 -9.07 -3.84 -40.54
N TYR A 111 -9.87 -4.61 -41.26
CA TYR A 111 -9.45 -5.44 -42.38
C TYR A 111 -10.05 -4.93 -43.69
N PRO A 112 -9.24 -4.49 -44.68
CA PRO A 112 -9.76 -4.04 -45.97
C PRO A 112 -10.36 -5.21 -46.75
N ARG A 113 -11.52 -4.98 -47.36
CA ARG A 113 -12.29 -5.94 -48.16
C ARG A 113 -12.76 -5.25 -49.45
N GLY A 114 -11.84 -5.04 -50.39
CA GLY A 114 -12.10 -4.26 -51.60
C GLY A 114 -12.22 -2.76 -51.27
N MET A 115 -13.39 -2.17 -51.48
CA MET A 115 -13.65 -0.73 -51.21
C MET A 115 -14.24 -0.45 -49.81
N THR A 116 -14.37 -1.47 -48.96
CA THR A 116 -14.89 -1.32 -47.60
C THR A 116 -13.91 -1.89 -46.58
N VAL A 117 -13.96 -1.41 -45.34
CA VAL A 117 -13.20 -2.00 -44.23
C VAL A 117 -14.16 -2.71 -43.29
N SER A 118 -13.90 -3.99 -43.01
CA SER A 118 -14.57 -4.71 -41.94
C SER A 118 -13.82 -4.46 -40.62
N SER A 119 -14.52 -3.94 -39.61
CA SER A 119 -13.93 -3.69 -38.29
C SER A 119 -14.36 -4.73 -37.26
N ARG A 120 -13.44 -5.13 -36.38
CA ARG A 120 -13.70 -5.99 -35.22
C ARG A 120 -13.17 -5.35 -33.95
N THR A 121 -14.04 -5.12 -32.97
CA THR A 121 -13.60 -4.69 -31.63
C THR A 121 -12.86 -5.82 -30.93
N ILE A 122 -11.66 -5.53 -30.42
CA ILE A 122 -10.79 -6.48 -29.70
C ILE A 122 -11.04 -6.37 -28.19
N ASP A 123 -10.99 -5.15 -27.65
CA ASP A 123 -11.28 -4.85 -26.25
C ASP A 123 -11.78 -3.40 -26.12
N SER A 124 -12.36 -3.09 -24.97
CA SER A 124 -12.72 -1.72 -24.59
C SER A 124 -12.71 -1.52 -23.09
N PHE A 125 -12.67 -0.25 -22.67
CA PHE A 125 -12.87 0.11 -21.26
C PHE A 125 -13.61 1.44 -21.13
N MET A 126 -14.32 1.57 -20.00
CA MET A 126 -15.07 2.77 -19.66
C MET A 126 -14.15 3.86 -19.11
N VAL A 127 -14.38 5.09 -19.57
CA VAL A 127 -13.72 6.31 -19.07
C VAL A 127 -14.64 6.95 -18.03
N PRO A 128 -14.16 7.24 -16.81
CA PRO A 128 -14.95 8.00 -15.86
C PRO A 128 -15.29 9.40 -16.41
N GLY A 129 -16.54 9.85 -16.25
CA GLY A 129 -16.99 11.15 -16.79
C GLY A 129 -16.29 12.39 -16.24
N HIS A 130 -15.41 12.26 -15.24
CA HIS A 130 -14.56 13.33 -14.70
C HIS A 130 -13.13 13.31 -15.28
N CYS A 131 -12.88 12.50 -16.32
CA CYS A 131 -11.63 12.46 -17.06
C CYS A 131 -11.82 13.10 -18.43
N LEU A 132 -10.88 13.94 -18.84
CA LEU A 132 -10.92 14.68 -20.09
C LEU A 132 -9.96 14.09 -21.13
N GLU A 133 -10.31 14.31 -22.40
CA GLU A 133 -9.56 14.11 -23.65
C GLU A 133 -8.40 13.11 -23.58
N PRO A 134 -8.61 11.87 -24.08
CA PRO A 134 -7.56 10.86 -24.08
C PRO A 134 -6.48 11.14 -25.13
N LYS A 135 -5.25 10.77 -24.81
CA LYS A 135 -4.16 10.60 -25.80
C LYS A 135 -3.83 9.12 -25.90
N ALA A 136 -3.57 8.64 -27.11
CA ALA A 136 -3.15 7.26 -27.31
C ALA A 136 -1.90 7.16 -28.17
N GLU A 137 -1.10 6.14 -27.88
CA GLU A 137 0.07 5.73 -28.65
C GLU A 137 -0.01 4.22 -28.84
N ILE A 138 0.22 3.75 -30.06
CA ILE A 138 0.35 2.34 -30.39
C ILE A 138 1.73 2.10 -31.00
N ARG A 139 2.40 1.04 -30.56
CA ARG A 139 3.77 0.71 -30.99
C ARG A 139 3.95 -0.80 -31.06
N GLN A 140 4.64 -1.26 -32.09
CA GLN A 140 5.09 -2.65 -32.15
C GLN A 140 6.24 -2.88 -31.16
N LEU A 141 6.14 -3.95 -30.36
CA LEU A 141 7.12 -4.29 -29.32
C LEU A 141 8.07 -5.40 -29.80
N SER A 142 7.56 -6.30 -30.64
CA SER A 142 8.30 -7.34 -31.36
C SER A 142 7.52 -7.77 -32.60
N GLU A 143 8.01 -8.77 -33.35
CA GLU A 143 7.31 -9.29 -34.54
C GLU A 143 5.86 -9.72 -34.24
N SER A 144 5.62 -10.26 -33.05
CA SER A 144 4.31 -10.82 -32.66
C SER A 144 3.55 -9.99 -31.63
N LEU A 145 4.13 -8.91 -31.10
CA LEU A 145 3.56 -8.13 -29.98
C LEU A 145 3.40 -6.64 -30.27
N VAL A 146 2.29 -6.08 -29.81
CA VAL A 146 1.98 -4.64 -29.90
C VAL A 146 1.58 -4.11 -28.52
N GLY A 147 2.11 -2.94 -28.17
CA GLY A 147 1.77 -2.19 -26.97
C GLY A 147 0.92 -0.98 -27.34
N VAL A 148 -0.17 -0.77 -26.61
CA VAL A 148 -1.00 0.43 -26.74
C VAL A 148 -1.04 1.12 -25.40
N ARG A 149 -0.73 2.42 -25.35
CA ARG A 149 -0.86 3.28 -24.17
C ARG A 149 -1.98 4.29 -24.41
N VAL A 150 -2.88 4.45 -23.45
CA VAL A 150 -3.93 5.46 -23.45
C VAL A 150 -3.88 6.26 -22.14
N GLU A 151 -3.66 7.56 -22.24
CA GLU A 151 -3.54 8.49 -21.12
C GLU A 151 -4.77 9.38 -21.03
N HIS A 152 -5.26 9.60 -19.81
CA HIS A 152 -6.37 10.50 -19.50
C HIS A 152 -5.95 11.46 -18.39
N THR A 153 -6.48 12.69 -18.43
CA THR A 153 -6.35 13.63 -17.32
C THR A 153 -7.65 13.66 -16.53
N CYS A 154 -7.63 13.19 -15.28
CA CYS A 154 -8.78 13.20 -14.39
C CYS A 154 -8.61 14.29 -13.32
N GLU A 155 -9.69 14.70 -12.65
CA GLU A 155 -9.64 15.70 -11.55
C GLU A 155 -8.59 15.38 -10.47
N THR A 156 -8.38 14.09 -10.19
CA THR A 156 -7.44 13.61 -9.16
C THR A 156 -6.03 13.35 -9.68
N GLY A 157 -5.78 13.53 -10.99
CA GLY A 157 -4.49 13.34 -11.63
C GLY A 157 -4.54 12.44 -12.87
N PRO A 158 -3.38 12.06 -13.43
CA PRO A 158 -3.30 11.27 -14.65
C PRO A 158 -3.73 9.82 -14.41
N ARG A 159 -4.44 9.25 -15.38
CA ARG A 159 -4.77 7.82 -15.47
C ARG A 159 -4.19 7.26 -16.76
N GLN A 160 -3.50 6.13 -16.67
CA GLN A 160 -2.96 5.44 -17.84
C GLN A 160 -3.59 4.06 -17.96
N ASN A 161 -3.88 3.63 -19.17
CA ASN A 161 -4.27 2.26 -19.48
C ASN A 161 -3.35 1.73 -20.57
N PHE A 162 -2.89 0.50 -20.42
CA PHE A 162 -2.03 -0.17 -21.38
C PHE A 162 -2.71 -1.45 -21.84
N TRP A 163 -2.69 -1.70 -23.15
CA TRP A 163 -2.98 -3.00 -23.71
C TRP A 163 -1.68 -3.62 -24.24
N VAL A 164 -1.50 -4.90 -23.96
CA VAL A 164 -0.48 -5.73 -24.59
C VAL A 164 -1.21 -6.73 -25.47
N LEU A 165 -0.89 -6.74 -26.76
CA LEU A 165 -1.56 -7.54 -27.78
C LEU A 165 -0.60 -8.52 -28.42
N SER A 166 -1.10 -9.71 -28.76
CA SER A 166 -0.46 -10.55 -29.77
C SER A 166 -1.13 -10.34 -31.12
N VAL A 167 -0.34 -10.25 -32.19
CA VAL A 167 -0.84 -10.06 -33.56
C VAL A 167 -0.81 -11.32 -34.44
N GLU A 168 -0.30 -12.45 -33.95
CA GLU A 168 -0.26 -13.72 -34.68
C GLU A 168 -1.67 -14.23 -35.06
N ALA A 169 -1.93 -14.33 -36.37
CA ALA A 169 -3.17 -14.81 -37.03
C ALA A 169 -4.46 -14.04 -36.74
N GLN A 170 -4.71 -13.67 -35.47
CA GLN A 170 -5.81 -12.80 -35.06
C GLN A 170 -5.40 -12.00 -33.82
N PRO A 171 -5.48 -10.65 -33.87
CA PRO A 171 -5.19 -9.78 -32.75
C PRO A 171 -5.99 -10.13 -31.50
N ARG A 172 -5.32 -10.28 -30.36
CA ARG A 172 -5.93 -10.55 -29.05
C ARG A 172 -5.21 -9.76 -27.97
N VAL A 173 -5.98 -9.15 -27.07
CA VAL A 173 -5.43 -8.59 -25.83
C VAL A 173 -4.97 -9.72 -24.93
N ARG A 174 -3.70 -9.68 -24.55
CA ARG A 174 -3.09 -10.63 -23.64
C ARG A 174 -3.04 -10.11 -22.21
N GLU A 175 -2.84 -8.81 -22.03
CA GLU A 175 -2.92 -8.16 -20.72
C GLU A 175 -3.43 -6.73 -20.85
N ARG A 176 -4.15 -6.28 -19.82
CA ARG A 176 -4.58 -4.89 -19.65
C ARG A 176 -4.08 -4.37 -18.32
N ILE A 177 -3.20 -3.37 -18.37
CA ILE A 177 -2.64 -2.73 -17.18
C ILE A 177 -3.29 -1.36 -17.00
N THR A 178 -3.72 -1.03 -15.80
CA THR A 178 -4.31 0.27 -15.48
C THR A 178 -3.53 0.92 -14.35
N VAL A 179 -3.08 2.15 -14.55
CA VAL A 179 -2.49 3.01 -13.51
C VAL A 179 -3.53 4.07 -13.15
N LEU A 180 -4.04 4.00 -11.92
CA LEU A 180 -5.02 4.94 -11.38
C LEU A 180 -4.35 6.22 -10.85
N PRO A 181 -5.07 7.35 -10.85
CA PRO A 181 -4.59 8.59 -10.26
C PRO A 181 -4.25 8.46 -8.76
N PRO A 182 -3.44 9.38 -8.22
CA PRO A 182 -3.18 9.47 -6.78
C PRO A 182 -4.45 9.45 -5.93
N ASN A 183 -4.36 8.79 -4.77
CA ASN A 183 -5.41 8.78 -3.78
C ASN A 183 -4.85 9.14 -2.39
N ARG A 184 -5.73 9.30 -1.39
CA ARG A 184 -5.36 9.73 -0.03
C ARG A 184 -4.29 8.86 0.61
N ASP A 185 -4.30 7.56 0.32
CA ASP A 185 -3.47 6.55 0.99
C ASP A 185 -2.33 6.03 0.10
N SER A 186 -2.27 6.46 -1.18
CA SER A 186 -1.23 6.15 -2.16
C SER A 186 -1.02 7.34 -3.12
N GLY A 187 -0.12 8.24 -2.73
CA GLY A 187 0.16 9.49 -3.46
C GLY A 187 1.39 9.48 -4.39
N VAL A 188 2.24 8.44 -4.30
CA VAL A 188 3.52 8.39 -5.03
C VAL A 188 3.27 8.27 -6.55
N PRO A 189 3.99 9.02 -7.41
CA PRO A 189 3.88 8.86 -8.86
C PRO A 189 4.19 7.44 -9.31
N ILE A 190 3.43 6.96 -10.31
CA ILE A 190 3.62 5.65 -10.93
C ILE A 190 3.83 5.89 -12.41
N GLU A 191 4.95 5.42 -12.94
CA GLU A 191 5.24 5.37 -14.37
C GLU A 191 5.41 3.92 -14.79
N LEU A 192 4.96 3.58 -15.99
CA LEU A 192 5.06 2.24 -16.52
C LEU A 192 5.71 2.27 -17.89
N SER A 193 6.73 1.42 -18.07
CA SER A 193 7.34 1.14 -19.37
C SER A 193 7.28 -0.35 -19.65
N LEU A 194 7.05 -0.72 -20.92
CA LEU A 194 7.05 -2.10 -21.38
C LEU A 194 8.34 -2.39 -22.13
N ARG A 195 8.92 -3.56 -21.89
CA ARG A 195 10.04 -4.11 -22.68
C ARG A 195 9.82 -5.59 -22.94
N ILE A 196 10.46 -6.08 -23.99
CA ILE A 196 10.43 -7.48 -24.41
C ILE A 196 11.79 -8.10 -24.16
N GLU A 197 11.81 -9.27 -23.54
CA GLU A 197 13.03 -10.05 -23.25
C GLU A 197 12.65 -11.51 -23.15
N ASP A 198 13.48 -12.43 -23.64
CA ASP A 198 13.33 -13.87 -23.40
C ASP A 198 13.93 -14.20 -22.02
N GLN A 199 13.13 -14.05 -20.97
CA GLN A 199 13.58 -14.03 -19.58
C GLN A 199 14.04 -15.42 -19.10
N ASP A 200 13.48 -16.49 -19.68
CA ASP A 200 13.82 -17.87 -19.32
C ASP A 200 14.52 -18.66 -20.44
N SER A 201 14.90 -17.99 -21.52
CA SER A 201 15.66 -18.54 -22.64
C SER A 201 14.94 -19.68 -23.36
N ASP A 202 13.60 -19.64 -23.41
CA ASP A 202 12.78 -20.63 -24.10
C ASP A 202 12.53 -20.29 -25.59
N GLY A 203 13.07 -19.16 -26.04
CA GLY A 203 13.00 -18.67 -27.42
C GLY A 203 11.74 -17.88 -27.74
N TYR A 204 10.90 -17.56 -26.74
CA TYR A 204 9.72 -16.73 -26.90
C TYR A 204 9.87 -15.37 -26.20
N ASP A 205 9.21 -14.37 -26.77
CA ASP A 205 9.20 -13.00 -26.24
C ASP A 205 8.35 -12.90 -24.97
N ASP A 206 8.98 -12.65 -23.81
CA ASP A 206 8.26 -12.31 -22.58
C ASP A 206 8.02 -10.80 -22.47
N VAL A 207 6.97 -10.45 -21.74
CA VAL A 207 6.61 -9.04 -21.50
C VAL A 207 7.01 -8.65 -20.09
N ILE A 208 7.82 -7.61 -19.96
CA ILE A 208 8.22 -7.04 -18.68
C ILE A 208 7.66 -5.63 -18.60
N ALA A 209 6.80 -5.38 -17.60
CA ALA A 209 6.35 -4.05 -17.23
C ALA A 209 7.21 -3.51 -16.08
N ASP A 210 8.17 -2.66 -16.42
CA ASP A 210 8.96 -1.92 -15.44
C ASP A 210 8.09 -0.81 -14.86
N THR A 211 7.64 -1.01 -13.62
CA THR A 211 6.78 -0.06 -12.92
C THR A 211 7.63 0.76 -11.97
N ARG A 212 7.83 2.04 -12.30
CA ARG A 212 8.53 2.99 -11.44
C ARG A 212 7.55 3.63 -10.46
N ILE A 213 7.82 3.47 -9.16
CA ILE A 213 7.05 4.03 -8.05
C ILE A 213 7.96 4.96 -7.27
N GLY A 214 7.85 6.25 -7.55
CA GLY A 214 8.80 7.24 -7.07
C GLY A 214 10.20 6.96 -7.63
N GLU A 215 11.16 6.64 -6.78
CA GLU A 215 12.53 6.30 -7.19
C GLU A 215 12.76 4.80 -7.40
N MET A 216 11.78 3.96 -7.07
CA MET A 216 11.90 2.50 -7.09
C MET A 216 11.36 1.92 -8.39
N VAL A 217 12.05 0.96 -9.00
CA VAL A 217 11.53 0.20 -10.14
C VAL A 217 11.19 -1.21 -9.67
N VAL A 218 9.97 -1.65 -9.97
CA VAL A 218 9.48 -3.00 -9.65
C VAL A 218 9.01 -3.65 -10.95
N PRO A 219 9.69 -4.70 -11.43
CA PRO A 219 9.30 -5.39 -12.64
C PRO A 219 8.08 -6.28 -12.38
N LEU A 220 7.14 -6.31 -13.33
CA LEU A 220 6.15 -7.36 -13.45
C LEU A 220 6.41 -8.11 -14.76
N THR A 221 6.61 -9.42 -14.67
CA THR A 221 6.94 -10.25 -15.83
C THR A 221 5.78 -11.17 -16.18
N TRP A 222 5.50 -11.29 -17.48
CA TRP A 222 4.58 -12.25 -18.06
C TRP A 222 5.33 -13.13 -19.05
N LEU A 223 5.48 -14.40 -18.69
CA LEU A 223 6.20 -15.39 -19.48
C LEU A 223 5.31 -15.91 -20.60
N ASN A 224 5.82 -15.99 -21.82
CA ASN A 224 5.10 -16.47 -22.98
C ASN A 224 5.03 -18.00 -22.99
N ARG A 225 3.87 -18.55 -22.65
CA ARG A 225 3.65 -20.01 -22.63
C ARG A 225 2.76 -20.44 -23.78
N PRO A 226 2.74 -21.74 -24.15
CA PRO A 226 1.82 -22.26 -25.16
C PRO A 226 0.33 -21.94 -24.89
N GLY A 227 -0.05 -21.74 -23.63
CA GLY A 227 -1.40 -21.32 -23.22
C GLY A 227 -1.65 -19.80 -23.22
N GLY A 228 -0.66 -18.99 -23.59
CA GLY A 228 -0.63 -17.53 -23.47
C GLY A 228 0.27 -17.05 -22.33
N PHE A 229 0.26 -15.73 -22.09
CA PHE A 229 1.07 -15.12 -21.04
C PHE A 229 0.71 -15.60 -19.64
N ALA A 230 1.71 -16.04 -18.90
CA ALA A 230 1.61 -16.42 -17.50
C ALA A 230 2.47 -15.47 -16.65
N ARG A 231 1.82 -14.73 -15.74
CA ARG A 231 2.52 -13.84 -14.82
C ARG A 231 3.48 -14.62 -13.91
N ASP A 232 4.69 -14.10 -13.73
CA ASP A 232 5.62 -14.64 -12.73
C ASP A 232 4.98 -14.51 -11.33
N PRO A 233 4.72 -15.64 -10.65
CA PRO A 233 4.09 -15.62 -9.34
C PRO A 233 4.99 -15.04 -8.23
N SER A 234 6.31 -14.97 -8.46
CA SER A 234 7.27 -14.42 -7.50
C SER A 234 7.20 -12.90 -7.41
N GLN A 235 6.78 -12.22 -8.48
CA GLN A 235 6.65 -10.77 -8.51
C GLN A 235 5.30 -10.30 -7.92
N PRO A 236 5.22 -9.11 -7.29
CA PRO A 236 6.32 -8.19 -6.99
C PRO A 236 7.10 -8.55 -5.70
N GLU A 237 6.75 -9.67 -5.06
CA GLU A 237 7.22 -10.01 -3.72
C GLU A 237 8.73 -10.28 -3.66
N ALA A 238 9.30 -10.92 -4.68
CA ALA A 238 10.74 -11.14 -4.77
C ALA A 238 11.52 -9.82 -4.70
N THR A 239 11.09 -8.82 -5.46
CA THR A 239 11.69 -7.47 -5.44
C THR A 239 11.46 -6.77 -4.10
N PHE A 240 10.26 -6.86 -3.51
CA PHE A 240 10.01 -6.30 -2.18
C PHE A 240 10.94 -6.89 -1.12
N GLN A 241 11.14 -8.21 -1.15
CA GLN A 241 12.00 -8.93 -0.22
C GLN A 241 13.46 -8.51 -0.39
N GLU A 242 13.98 -8.49 -1.62
CA GLU A 242 15.36 -8.05 -1.92
C GLU A 242 15.64 -6.63 -1.38
N LEU A 243 14.73 -5.69 -1.66
CA LEU A 243 14.88 -4.30 -1.26
C LEU A 243 14.73 -4.12 0.27
N ALA A 244 13.83 -4.87 0.89
CA ALA A 244 13.69 -4.89 2.35
C ALA A 244 14.93 -5.49 3.04
N ASP A 245 15.56 -6.50 2.44
CA ASP A 245 16.81 -7.10 2.92
C ASP A 245 17.99 -6.14 2.78
N ARG A 246 18.07 -5.42 1.66
CA ARG A 246 19.04 -4.34 1.47
C ARG A 246 18.84 -3.23 2.50
N ALA A 247 17.61 -2.81 2.77
CA ALA A 247 17.30 -1.84 3.82
C ALA A 247 17.73 -2.35 5.20
N ALA A 248 17.48 -3.63 5.49
CA ALA A 248 17.89 -4.25 6.75
C ALA A 248 19.42 -4.33 6.92
N ALA A 249 20.16 -4.54 5.83
CA ALA A 249 21.62 -4.60 5.83
C ALA A 249 22.25 -3.24 6.14
N ILE A 250 21.71 -2.15 5.59
CA ILE A 250 22.24 -0.79 5.82
C ILE A 250 21.72 -0.13 7.10
N LEU A 251 20.73 -0.70 7.80
CA LEU A 251 20.17 -0.16 9.04
C LEU A 251 21.22 0.12 10.13
N GLY A 252 22.28 -0.70 10.19
CA GLY A 252 23.41 -0.50 11.08
C GLY A 252 24.12 0.83 10.84
N PRO A 253 24.80 0.97 9.68
CA PRO A 253 25.60 2.14 9.32
C PRO A 253 24.78 3.38 8.91
N ASP A 254 23.61 3.23 8.29
CA ASP A 254 22.81 4.34 7.77
C ASP A 254 21.30 4.13 8.06
N ALA A 255 20.86 4.68 9.19
CA ALA A 255 19.44 4.63 9.55
C ALA A 255 18.55 5.47 8.63
N PHE A 256 19.05 6.57 8.06
CA PHE A 256 18.26 7.43 7.19
C PHE A 256 18.00 6.75 5.84
N GLY A 257 19.05 6.21 5.21
CA GLY A 257 18.92 5.43 3.98
C GLY A 257 18.09 4.15 4.17
N ALA A 258 18.25 3.45 5.31
CA ALA A 258 17.43 2.28 5.63
C ALA A 258 15.93 2.61 5.70
N GLU A 259 15.55 3.72 6.36
CA GLU A 259 14.14 4.12 6.42
C GLU A 259 13.63 4.57 5.05
N LYS A 260 14.42 5.35 4.30
CA LYS A 260 14.04 5.77 2.93
C LYS A 260 13.71 4.56 2.07
N LEU A 261 14.62 3.58 2.00
CA LEU A 261 14.44 2.39 1.18
C LEU A 261 13.26 1.53 1.65
N ALA A 262 13.12 1.34 2.97
CA ALA A 262 12.00 0.59 3.53
C ALA A 262 10.64 1.26 3.26
N VAL A 263 10.56 2.60 3.35
CA VAL A 263 9.34 3.35 3.02
C VAL A 263 9.00 3.20 1.54
N GLN A 264 9.98 3.23 0.64
CA GLN A 264 9.71 3.00 -0.79
C GLN A 264 9.12 1.60 -1.04
N VAL A 265 9.57 0.56 -0.33
CA VAL A 265 8.95 -0.78 -0.42
C VAL A 265 7.49 -0.76 0.06
N LEU A 266 7.19 -0.03 1.15
CA LEU A 266 5.82 0.11 1.65
C LEU A 266 4.92 0.88 0.69
N ASP A 267 5.44 1.90 0.03
CA ASP A 267 4.69 2.66 -0.98
C ASP A 267 4.45 1.83 -2.26
N ALA A 268 5.44 1.01 -2.66
CA ALA A 268 5.26 0.04 -3.73
C ALA A 268 4.19 -1.00 -3.36
N PHE A 269 4.25 -1.58 -2.15
CA PHE A 269 3.20 -2.48 -1.65
C PHE A 269 1.81 -1.83 -1.69
N ARG A 270 1.67 -0.56 -1.32
CA ARG A 270 0.40 0.18 -1.41
C ARG A 270 -0.09 0.34 -2.84
N ALA A 271 0.80 0.65 -3.77
CA ALA A 271 0.44 0.86 -5.17
C ALA A 271 0.04 -0.44 -5.87
N PHE A 272 0.73 -1.55 -5.58
CA PHE A 272 0.48 -2.84 -6.21
C PHE A 272 -0.62 -3.66 -5.53
N CYS A 273 -0.55 -3.85 -4.21
CA CYS A 273 -1.27 -4.92 -3.54
C CYS A 273 -2.66 -4.49 -3.09
N ARG A 274 -3.67 -5.28 -3.45
CA ARG A 274 -5.08 -5.08 -3.06
C ARG A 274 -5.27 -5.07 -1.55
N GLU A 275 -4.45 -5.86 -0.84
CA GLU A 275 -4.43 -5.97 0.61
C GLU A 275 -4.12 -4.64 1.33
N SER A 276 -3.49 -3.68 0.64
CA SER A 276 -3.28 -2.34 1.19
C SER A 276 -4.56 -1.51 1.29
N GLY A 277 -5.60 -1.85 0.51
CA GLY A 277 -6.80 -1.04 0.34
C GLY A 277 -6.63 0.23 -0.50
N ALA A 278 -5.41 0.52 -0.99
CA ALA A 278 -5.07 1.74 -1.71
C ALA A 278 -4.44 1.51 -3.08
N ALA A 279 -4.52 0.27 -3.59
CA ALA A 279 -3.91 -0.15 -4.85
C ALA A 279 -4.28 0.75 -6.02
N ARG A 280 -3.27 1.15 -6.79
CA ARG A 280 -3.40 2.02 -7.96
C ARG A 280 -3.03 1.32 -9.25
N LEU A 281 -2.32 0.20 -9.19
CA LEU A 281 -2.14 -0.66 -10.35
C LEU A 281 -3.27 -1.68 -10.44
N GLY A 282 -3.89 -1.82 -11.62
CA GLY A 282 -4.85 -2.86 -11.93
C GLY A 282 -4.35 -3.73 -13.09
N LEU A 283 -4.65 -5.02 -13.03
CA LEU A 283 -4.34 -5.99 -14.09
C LEU A 283 -5.61 -6.70 -14.54
N SER A 284 -5.71 -7.01 -15.82
CA SER A 284 -6.83 -7.75 -16.42
C SER A 284 -8.21 -7.19 -16.01
N GLY A 285 -8.30 -5.86 -15.83
CA GLY A 285 -9.53 -5.17 -15.36
C GLY A 285 -9.81 -5.23 -13.86
N ALA A 286 -9.01 -5.91 -13.05
CA ALA A 286 -9.14 -5.93 -11.60
C ALA A 286 -8.19 -4.93 -10.94
N GLN A 287 -8.69 -4.13 -9.99
CA GLN A 287 -7.85 -3.20 -9.22
C GLN A 287 -7.01 -3.96 -8.17
N GLY A 288 -5.70 -3.72 -8.19
CA GLY A 288 -4.71 -4.32 -7.28
C GLY A 288 -4.38 -5.78 -7.57
N LEU A 289 -3.10 -6.10 -7.41
CA LEU A 289 -2.57 -7.47 -7.36
C LEU A 289 -3.00 -8.15 -6.07
N GLN A 290 -3.28 -9.44 -6.14
CA GLN A 290 -3.52 -10.25 -4.95
C GLN A 290 -2.17 -10.74 -4.40
N CYS A 291 -1.59 -10.00 -3.44
CA CYS A 291 -0.28 -10.31 -2.87
C CYS A 291 -0.37 -11.28 -1.68
N GLN A 292 -1.55 -11.45 -1.08
CA GLN A 292 -1.78 -12.26 0.12
C GLN A 292 -0.90 -11.84 1.31
N ARG A 293 0.16 -12.60 1.61
CA ARG A 293 1.17 -12.24 2.61
C ARG A 293 2.41 -11.72 1.89
N SER A 294 2.92 -10.58 2.37
CA SER A 294 4.13 -9.97 1.86
C SER A 294 5.21 -9.93 2.96
N PRO A 295 6.07 -10.97 3.04
CA PRO A 295 7.28 -10.95 3.85
C PRO A 295 8.15 -9.70 3.66
N GLY A 296 8.33 -9.24 2.42
CA GLY A 296 9.09 -8.05 2.05
C GLY A 296 8.50 -6.78 2.65
N ALA A 297 7.19 -6.55 2.52
CA ALA A 297 6.53 -5.41 3.16
C ALA A 297 6.53 -5.52 4.71
N ALA A 298 6.39 -6.73 5.26
CA ALA A 298 6.49 -6.96 6.71
C ALA A 298 7.89 -6.61 7.24
N ARG A 299 8.95 -7.04 6.54
CA ARG A 299 10.34 -6.72 6.87
C ARG A 299 10.63 -5.23 6.66
N ALA A 300 10.15 -4.62 5.58
CA ALA A 300 10.28 -3.19 5.34
C ALA A 300 9.66 -2.36 6.48
N SER A 301 8.43 -2.67 6.92
CA SER A 301 7.81 -1.98 8.07
C SER A 301 8.63 -2.13 9.36
N THR A 302 9.29 -3.28 9.53
CA THR A 302 10.16 -3.56 10.68
C THR A 302 11.44 -2.75 10.62
N VAL A 303 12.09 -2.69 9.45
CA VAL A 303 13.31 -1.90 9.24
C VAL A 303 13.02 -0.41 9.42
N ALA A 304 11.92 0.08 8.84
CA ALA A 304 11.48 1.45 8.98
C ALA A 304 11.21 1.82 10.45
N ALA A 305 10.54 0.94 11.20
CA ALA A 305 10.34 1.14 12.65
C ALA A 305 11.67 1.20 13.41
N ALA A 306 12.59 0.26 13.16
CA ALA A 306 13.90 0.23 13.81
C ALA A 306 14.77 1.43 13.46
N ALA A 307 14.71 1.92 12.21
CA ALA A 307 15.40 3.11 11.76
C ALA A 307 14.85 4.38 12.42
N ALA A 308 13.52 4.52 12.48
CA ALA A 308 12.85 5.63 13.17
C ALA A 308 13.25 5.69 14.65
N ILE A 309 13.27 4.54 15.35
CA ILE A 309 13.75 4.43 16.73
C ILE A 309 15.19 4.93 16.86
N LYS A 310 16.09 4.52 15.95
CA LYS A 310 17.50 4.97 15.97
C LYS A 310 17.66 6.47 15.75
N LYS A 311 16.83 7.10 14.92
CA LYS A 311 16.77 8.57 14.77
C LYS A 311 16.18 9.27 16.00
N GLY A 312 15.54 8.54 16.90
CA GLY A 312 14.77 9.09 18.01
C GLY A 312 13.42 9.66 17.56
N ASP A 313 12.85 9.13 16.48
CA ASP A 313 11.50 9.40 16.00
C ASP A 313 10.52 8.31 16.41
N PHE A 314 10.05 8.44 17.65
CA PHE A 314 9.30 7.40 18.32
C PHE A 314 7.85 7.35 17.86
N VAL A 315 7.27 8.49 17.47
CA VAL A 315 5.91 8.52 16.93
C VAL A 315 5.89 7.81 15.58
N ARG A 316 6.86 8.13 14.71
CA ARG A 316 7.00 7.48 13.41
C ARG A 316 7.29 5.99 13.51
N ALA A 317 8.12 5.58 14.47
CA ALA A 317 8.36 4.16 14.74
C ALA A 317 7.07 3.40 15.06
N LEU A 318 6.20 3.99 15.89
CA LEU A 318 4.92 3.40 16.25
C LEU A 318 3.96 3.33 15.06
N GLU A 319 3.96 4.31 14.16
CA GLU A 319 3.21 4.24 12.90
C GLU A 319 3.62 3.06 12.04
N PHE A 320 4.92 2.82 11.87
CA PHE A 320 5.39 1.67 11.11
C PHE A 320 4.97 0.36 11.77
N GLN A 321 4.95 0.27 13.11
CA GLN A 321 4.46 -0.91 13.81
C GLN A 321 2.94 -1.14 13.66
N ARG A 322 2.14 -0.14 13.25
CA ARG A 322 0.70 -0.33 12.98
C ARG A 322 0.46 -1.31 11.83
N TRP A 323 1.38 -1.37 10.88
CA TRP A 323 1.31 -2.32 9.77
C TRP A 323 1.29 -3.76 10.24
N TRP A 324 1.83 -4.06 11.42
CA TRP A 324 1.86 -5.42 11.96
C TRP A 324 0.48 -5.95 12.36
N ALA A 325 -0.52 -5.06 12.50
CA ALA A 325 -1.90 -5.45 12.73
C ALA A 325 -2.56 -6.03 11.47
N HIS A 326 -2.05 -5.70 10.27
CA HIS A 326 -2.61 -6.19 9.02
C HIS A 326 -2.09 -7.60 8.70
N PRO A 327 -2.95 -8.58 8.36
CA PRO A 327 -2.53 -9.96 8.10
C PRO A 327 -1.46 -10.10 7.00
N ALA A 328 -1.48 -9.22 5.99
CA ALA A 328 -0.52 -9.25 4.88
C ALA A 328 0.91 -8.87 5.29
N THR A 329 1.08 -8.07 6.35
CA THR A 329 2.35 -7.45 6.74
C THR A 329 2.77 -7.84 8.16
N GLN A 330 2.39 -9.06 8.60
CA GLN A 330 2.76 -9.56 9.92
C GLN A 330 4.26 -9.91 9.95
N PRO A 331 5.04 -9.32 10.86
CA PRO A 331 6.48 -9.57 10.95
C PRO A 331 6.78 -10.95 11.54
N THR A 332 7.91 -11.52 11.13
CA THR A 332 8.46 -12.74 11.71
C THR A 332 8.91 -12.53 13.15
N THR A 333 9.21 -13.62 13.88
CA THR A 333 9.76 -13.52 15.24
C THR A 333 11.12 -12.79 15.26
N GLU A 334 11.95 -12.97 14.24
CA GLU A 334 13.23 -12.29 14.12
C GLU A 334 13.05 -10.77 13.92
N ASP A 335 12.12 -10.40 13.03
CA ASP A 335 11.77 -9.00 12.77
C ASP A 335 11.27 -8.31 14.06
N ARG A 336 10.38 -8.98 14.81
CA ARG A 336 9.91 -8.48 16.12
C ARG A 336 11.06 -8.29 17.11
N LYS A 337 11.99 -9.25 17.17
CA LYS A 337 13.19 -9.16 18.02
C LYS A 337 14.06 -7.97 17.63
N ARG A 338 14.20 -7.66 16.34
CA ARG A 338 14.98 -6.52 15.82
C ARG A 338 14.44 -5.19 16.35
N VAL A 339 13.13 -4.95 16.22
CA VAL A 339 12.49 -3.72 16.73
C VAL A 339 12.51 -3.68 18.26
N HIS A 340 12.27 -4.80 18.92
CA HIS A 340 12.38 -4.88 20.38
C HIS A 340 13.80 -4.51 20.85
N ALA A 341 14.85 -5.03 20.21
CA ALA A 341 16.22 -4.69 20.51
C ALA A 341 16.53 -3.20 20.23
N ALA A 342 15.93 -2.60 19.20
CA ALA A 342 16.07 -1.17 18.93
C ALA A 342 15.46 -0.34 20.08
N TRP A 343 14.24 -0.66 20.53
CA TRP A 343 13.62 0.00 21.69
C TRP A 343 14.46 -0.13 22.97
N GLN A 344 15.04 -1.31 23.21
CA GLN A 344 15.85 -1.59 24.39
C GLN A 344 17.18 -0.84 24.41
N ARG A 345 17.84 -0.71 23.26
CA ARG A 345 19.13 0.00 23.14
C ARG A 345 18.98 1.52 23.13
N THR A 346 17.78 2.03 22.86
CA THR A 346 17.56 3.46 22.77
C THR A 346 17.66 4.10 24.15
N LYS A 347 18.68 4.93 24.33
CA LYS A 347 18.78 5.79 25.51
C LYS A 347 17.66 6.81 25.45
N ALA A 348 16.90 6.91 26.54
CA ALA A 348 15.94 7.99 26.70
C ALA A 348 16.66 9.34 26.53
N LYS A 349 16.05 10.29 25.80
CA LYS A 349 16.60 11.65 25.63
C LYS A 349 16.67 12.41 26.97
N SER A 350 15.93 11.95 27.97
CA SER A 350 15.95 12.42 29.35
C SER A 350 16.14 11.24 30.32
N THR A 351 16.75 11.49 31.47
CA THR A 351 16.88 10.49 32.54
C THR A 351 15.52 10.30 33.20
N ALA A 352 14.67 9.48 32.59
CA ALA A 352 13.39 9.11 33.18
C ALA A 352 13.64 8.28 34.46
N THR A 353 13.09 8.74 35.57
CA THR A 353 13.04 7.99 36.83
C THR A 353 11.59 7.66 37.13
N TRP A 354 11.36 6.61 37.93
CA TRP A 354 10.04 6.38 38.48
C TRP A 354 10.06 6.00 39.96
N LYS A 355 8.98 6.35 40.64
CA LYS A 355 8.73 6.01 42.04
C LYS A 355 7.43 5.22 42.14
N ARG A 356 7.43 4.13 42.91
CA ARG A 356 6.19 3.43 43.25
C ARG A 356 5.31 4.31 44.14
N LEU A 357 4.05 4.49 43.72
CA LEU A 357 3.04 5.23 44.49
C LEU A 357 2.10 4.28 45.23
N ASP A 358 1.67 3.21 44.57
CA ASP A 358 0.63 2.30 45.07
C ASP A 358 0.68 0.94 44.32
N SER A 359 -0.34 0.11 44.52
CA SER A 359 -0.57 -1.12 43.77
C SER A 359 -2.07 -1.40 43.60
N GLU A 360 -2.45 -1.93 42.45
CA GLU A 360 -3.81 -2.35 42.11
C GLU A 360 -3.74 -3.57 41.20
N THR A 361 -4.37 -4.67 41.63
CA THR A 361 -4.25 -5.97 40.94
C THR A 361 -5.09 -6.02 39.67
N SER A 362 -6.16 -5.22 39.59
CA SER A 362 -7.02 -5.11 38.42
C SER A 362 -6.66 -3.89 37.57
N PRO A 363 -7.01 -3.84 36.27
CA PRO A 363 -6.86 -2.63 35.48
C PRO A 363 -7.57 -1.44 36.17
N ALA A 364 -6.84 -0.34 36.39
CA ALA A 364 -7.32 0.85 37.07
C ALA A 364 -7.37 2.03 36.10
N SER A 365 -8.39 2.88 36.19
CA SER A 365 -8.34 4.18 35.54
C SER A 365 -7.41 5.11 36.34
N LEU A 366 -6.51 5.80 35.65
CA LEU A 366 -5.63 6.81 36.24
C LEU A 366 -5.99 8.17 35.67
N HIS A 367 -6.05 9.21 36.49
CA HIS A 367 -6.12 10.60 36.03
C HIS A 367 -5.65 11.57 37.11
N PHE A 368 -5.07 12.70 36.71
CA PHE A 368 -4.70 13.77 37.61
C PHE A 368 -5.88 14.74 37.80
N LEU A 369 -6.10 15.22 39.02
CA LEU A 369 -7.00 16.34 39.29
C LEU A 369 -6.27 17.67 39.15
N ASP A 370 -5.04 17.70 39.61
CA ASP A 370 -4.06 18.78 39.52
C ASP A 370 -2.66 18.17 39.43
N SER A 371 -1.60 18.98 39.46
CA SER A 371 -0.21 18.49 39.35
C SER A 371 0.27 17.62 40.53
N ASP A 372 -0.44 17.61 41.67
CA ASP A 372 -0.02 16.90 42.89
C ASP A 372 -1.03 15.85 43.38
N THR A 373 -2.22 15.76 42.79
CA THR A 373 -3.24 14.76 43.18
C THR A 373 -3.55 13.80 42.03
N LEU A 374 -3.22 12.52 42.23
CA LEU A 374 -3.55 11.40 41.34
C LEU A 374 -4.80 10.66 41.83
N VAL A 375 -5.75 10.41 40.95
CA VAL A 375 -6.91 9.55 41.20
C VAL A 375 -6.68 8.17 40.60
N VAL A 376 -6.91 7.15 41.42
CA VAL A 376 -6.89 5.73 41.02
C VAL A 376 -8.33 5.21 41.10
N GLY A 377 -8.98 5.04 39.96
CA GLY A 377 -10.33 4.47 39.84
C GLY A 377 -10.28 2.96 39.57
N GLY A 378 -9.73 2.21 40.54
CA GLY A 378 -9.64 0.75 40.55
C GLY A 378 -10.72 0.09 41.42
N ARG A 379 -10.42 -1.07 42.01
CA ARG A 379 -11.35 -1.77 42.93
C ARG A 379 -11.57 -1.01 44.24
N GLN A 380 -10.54 -0.28 44.68
CA GLN A 380 -10.60 0.61 45.83
C GLN A 380 -10.29 2.04 45.36
N PRO A 381 -11.31 2.80 44.92
CA PRO A 381 -11.12 4.16 44.42
C PRO A 381 -10.48 5.06 45.45
N ARG A 382 -9.47 5.85 45.04
CA ARG A 382 -8.69 6.68 45.98
C ARG A 382 -7.97 7.85 45.30
N LYS A 383 -7.73 8.91 46.07
CA LYS A 383 -6.80 9.99 45.75
C LYS A 383 -5.47 9.73 46.42
N ILE A 384 -4.39 10.03 45.72
CA ILE A 384 -3.02 9.97 46.23
C ILE A 384 -2.43 11.37 46.06
N GLN A 385 -2.07 12.01 47.17
CA GLN A 385 -1.28 13.23 47.15
C GLN A 385 0.18 12.85 46.88
N ILE A 386 0.77 13.33 45.80
CA ILE A 386 2.08 12.88 45.31
C ILE A 386 3.19 13.38 46.21
N SER A 387 3.13 14.65 46.64
CA SER A 387 4.11 15.27 47.55
C SER A 387 4.21 14.57 48.90
N THR A 388 3.06 14.23 49.52
CA THR A 388 3.02 13.64 50.86
C THR A 388 2.88 12.13 50.88
N GLY A 389 2.44 11.52 49.78
CA GLY A 389 2.04 10.10 49.72
C GLY A 389 0.71 9.80 50.42
N ALA A 390 -0.01 10.80 50.92
CA ALA A 390 -1.27 10.61 51.62
C ALA A 390 -2.33 10.01 50.71
N ARG A 391 -3.08 9.02 51.23
CA ARG A 391 -4.12 8.31 50.48
C ARG A 391 -5.48 8.58 51.10
N THR A 392 -6.43 9.02 50.29
CA THR A 392 -7.80 9.28 50.72
C THR A 392 -8.73 8.40 49.90
N SER A 393 -9.50 7.55 50.58
CA SER A 393 -10.53 6.72 49.93
C SER A 393 -11.56 7.61 49.24
N LEU A 394 -12.03 7.20 48.07
CA LEU A 394 -13.11 7.87 47.36
C LEU A 394 -14.33 6.98 47.31
N SER A 395 -15.50 7.59 47.52
CA SER A 395 -16.76 6.95 47.18
C SER A 395 -16.93 6.85 45.66
N GLU A 396 -17.77 5.92 45.21
CA GLU A 396 -18.10 5.77 43.79
C GLU A 396 -18.74 7.05 43.20
N LEU A 397 -19.45 7.82 44.02
CA LEU A 397 -20.07 9.09 43.65
C LEU A 397 -19.05 10.21 43.39
N GLU A 398 -17.89 10.15 44.05
CA GLU A 398 -16.80 11.12 43.87
C GLU A 398 -15.85 10.73 42.72
N LEU A 399 -15.97 9.51 42.19
CA LEU A 399 -15.14 9.03 41.11
C LEU A 399 -15.62 9.60 39.77
N LEU A 400 -14.96 10.67 39.32
CA LEU A 400 -15.21 11.24 38.00
C LEU A 400 -14.47 10.44 36.91
N PRO A 401 -15.11 10.20 35.76
CA PRO A 401 -14.43 9.63 34.61
C PRO A 401 -13.31 10.53 34.09
N ALA A 402 -12.21 9.89 33.67
CA ALA A 402 -11.04 10.57 33.10
C ALA A 402 -11.38 11.39 31.84
N ILE A 403 -12.15 10.81 30.91
CA ILE A 403 -12.60 11.47 29.69
C ILE A 403 -14.10 11.72 29.81
N ARG A 404 -14.46 12.99 29.95
CA ARG A 404 -15.85 13.42 30.16
C ARG A 404 -16.10 14.77 29.50
N ASP A 405 -17.35 15.03 29.12
CA ASP A 405 -17.73 16.31 28.57
C ASP A 405 -17.53 17.47 29.58
N PRO A 406 -17.52 18.73 29.11
CA PRO A 406 -17.35 19.91 29.98
C PRO A 406 -18.40 20.02 31.09
N GLU A 407 -19.60 19.49 30.88
CA GLU A 407 -20.66 19.49 31.90
C GLU A 407 -20.65 18.21 32.78
N GLY A 408 -19.81 17.22 32.47
CA GLY A 408 -19.73 15.96 33.23
C GLY A 408 -20.95 15.04 33.09
N ARG A 409 -21.77 15.24 32.07
CA ARG A 409 -22.95 14.45 31.72
C ARG A 409 -22.59 13.15 30.99
N PHE A 410 -21.54 13.14 30.18
CA PHE A 410 -21.12 12.03 29.33
C PHE A 410 -19.67 11.64 29.57
N ARG A 411 -19.33 10.36 29.32
CA ARG A 411 -17.97 9.84 29.34
C ARG A 411 -17.68 8.96 28.14
N VAL A 412 -16.39 8.79 27.85
CA VAL A 412 -15.90 7.84 26.85
C VAL A 412 -15.40 6.58 27.55
N ASP A 413 -15.89 5.42 27.14
CA ASP A 413 -15.45 4.12 27.67
C ASP A 413 -14.24 3.55 26.92
N GLY A 414 -14.06 3.93 25.65
CA GLY A 414 -12.97 3.47 24.80
C GLY A 414 -13.31 3.58 23.32
N VAL A 415 -12.40 3.07 22.47
CA VAL A 415 -12.58 3.02 21.02
C VAL A 415 -12.69 1.56 20.59
N ARG A 416 -13.56 1.30 19.61
CA ARG A 416 -13.75 -0.01 19.00
C ARG A 416 -13.43 0.05 17.53
N VAL A 417 -12.84 -1.02 17.03
CA VAL A 417 -12.64 -1.28 15.60
C VAL A 417 -13.83 -2.09 15.14
N THR A 418 -14.54 -1.57 14.14
CA THR A 418 -15.73 -2.16 13.55
C THR A 418 -15.61 -2.19 12.04
N CYS A 419 -16.53 -2.88 11.37
CA CYS A 419 -16.59 -2.87 9.92
C CYS A 419 -16.83 -1.46 9.33
N ALA A 420 -17.47 -0.57 10.09
CA ALA A 420 -17.70 0.83 9.71
C ALA A 420 -16.47 1.73 9.96
N GLY A 421 -15.41 1.21 10.58
CA GLY A 421 -14.17 1.91 10.87
C GLY A 421 -13.88 1.95 12.37
N PHE A 422 -13.54 3.13 12.89
CA PHE A 422 -13.23 3.33 14.30
C PHE A 422 -14.32 4.14 14.99
N GLU A 423 -14.85 3.63 16.10
CA GLU A 423 -15.96 4.25 16.83
C GLU A 423 -15.64 4.42 18.31
N ALA A 424 -15.83 5.64 18.84
CA ALA A 424 -15.80 5.89 20.26
C ALA A 424 -17.12 5.43 20.91
N LYS A 425 -17.02 4.66 22.01
CA LYS A 425 -18.16 4.30 22.83
C LYS A 425 -18.41 5.38 23.87
N VAL A 426 -19.53 6.09 23.74
CA VAL A 426 -19.94 7.18 24.62
C VAL A 426 -21.15 6.75 25.45
N ARG A 427 -21.17 7.09 26.74
CA ARG A 427 -22.32 6.88 27.63
C ARG A 427 -22.54 8.07 28.56
N PRO A 428 -23.77 8.32 29.04
CA PRO A 428 -23.99 9.20 30.17
C PRO A 428 -23.20 8.72 31.40
N VAL A 429 -22.63 9.63 32.18
CA VAL A 429 -21.95 9.31 33.45
C VAL A 429 -22.93 8.57 34.38
N ARG A 430 -24.15 9.12 34.50
CA ARG A 430 -25.29 8.50 35.19
C ARG A 430 -26.24 7.91 34.14
N GLY A 431 -26.21 6.58 33.96
CA GLY A 431 -27.09 5.88 33.01
C GLY A 431 -26.40 4.72 32.27
N LYS A 432 -27.21 3.87 31.64
CA LYS A 432 -26.74 2.66 30.92
C LYS A 432 -26.76 2.78 29.39
N ARG A 433 -27.43 3.79 28.83
CA ARG A 433 -27.52 3.95 27.38
C ARG A 433 -26.15 4.28 26.81
N THR A 434 -25.71 3.52 25.82
CA THR A 434 -24.44 3.75 25.13
C THR A 434 -24.74 4.03 23.67
N HIS A 435 -24.02 4.97 23.07
CA HIS A 435 -24.03 5.19 21.63
C HIS A 435 -22.61 5.22 21.08
N ARG A 436 -22.51 5.05 19.76
CA ARG A 436 -21.25 4.98 19.04
C ARG A 436 -21.06 6.26 18.24
N VAL A 437 -19.88 6.84 18.35
CA VAL A 437 -19.48 8.06 17.63
C VAL A 437 -18.36 7.69 16.67
N PRO A 438 -18.54 7.85 15.34
CA PRO A 438 -17.50 7.53 14.38
C PRO A 438 -16.33 8.51 14.48
N ILE A 439 -15.12 7.98 14.66
CA ILE A 439 -13.84 8.71 14.63
C ILE A 439 -13.28 8.71 13.21
N ASP A 440 -13.35 7.55 12.56
CA ASP A 440 -12.84 7.35 11.21
C ASP A 440 -13.72 6.31 10.53
N ARG A 441 -14.19 6.60 9.31
CA ARG A 441 -15.12 5.73 8.59
C ARG A 441 -14.38 5.01 7.47
N THR A 442 -14.60 3.70 7.35
CA THR A 442 -14.24 2.97 6.12
C THR A 442 -15.06 3.53 4.95
N ALA A 443 -14.48 3.54 3.74
CA ALA A 443 -15.18 4.02 2.54
C ALA A 443 -16.50 3.27 2.33
N VAL A 444 -17.53 4.01 1.87
CA VAL A 444 -18.91 3.48 1.76
C VAL A 444 -19.00 2.54 0.57
N GLY A 445 -18.92 1.23 0.86
CA GLY A 445 -19.10 0.17 -0.13
C GLY A 445 -18.35 -1.11 0.22
N THR A 446 -17.19 -1.03 0.89
CA THR A 446 -16.31 -2.19 1.10
C THR A 446 -16.95 -3.23 2.03
N PRO A 447 -17.35 -4.42 1.52
CA PRO A 447 -17.97 -5.43 2.36
C PRO A 447 -16.92 -5.99 3.33
N CYS A 448 -17.25 -5.92 4.62
CA CYS A 448 -16.46 -6.52 5.69
C CYS A 448 -16.63 -8.05 5.61
N LYS A 449 -15.64 -8.77 5.05
CA LYS A 449 -15.72 -10.23 4.82
C LYS A 449 -15.86 -11.07 6.10
N THR A 450 -15.47 -10.52 7.24
CA THR A 450 -15.68 -11.11 8.58
C THR A 450 -16.08 -9.99 9.54
N PRO A 451 -17.15 -10.11 10.36
CA PRO A 451 -17.49 -9.10 11.35
C PRO A 451 -16.35 -8.88 12.33
N ILE A 452 -15.76 -7.69 12.32
CA ILE A 452 -14.77 -7.26 13.32
C ILE A 452 -15.52 -6.38 14.32
N ASP A 453 -15.50 -6.75 15.60
CA ASP A 453 -15.89 -5.87 16.71
C ASP A 453 -14.95 -6.08 17.90
N ARG A 454 -13.81 -5.37 17.92
CA ARG A 454 -12.78 -5.49 18.97
C ARG A 454 -12.42 -4.14 19.58
N PRO A 455 -11.90 -4.09 20.81
CA PRO A 455 -11.25 -2.89 21.32
C PRO A 455 -10.12 -2.43 20.39
N ALA A 456 -10.02 -1.12 20.18
CA ALA A 456 -8.88 -0.51 19.51
C ALA A 456 -7.63 -0.65 20.38
N SER A 457 -6.50 -0.96 19.77
CA SER A 457 -5.21 -0.91 20.44
C SER A 457 -4.77 0.54 20.63
N ALA A 458 -3.71 0.76 21.43
CA ALA A 458 -3.12 2.09 21.58
C ALA A 458 -2.54 2.66 20.26
N PHE A 459 -2.31 1.82 19.25
CA PHE A 459 -1.75 2.20 17.95
C PHE A 459 -2.82 2.31 16.85
N ASP A 460 -4.06 1.92 17.14
CA ASP A 460 -5.21 2.21 16.29
C ASP A 460 -5.61 3.69 16.53
N TRP A 461 -6.87 3.98 16.85
CA TRP A 461 -7.31 5.27 17.34
C TRP A 461 -7.54 5.21 18.85
N ALA A 462 -7.04 6.22 19.57
CA ALA A 462 -7.32 6.43 20.98
C ALA A 462 -7.95 7.80 21.20
N VAL A 463 -9.02 7.88 22.00
CA VAL A 463 -9.54 9.16 22.48
C VAL A 463 -8.63 9.65 23.60
N LEU A 464 -8.02 10.81 23.39
CA LEU A 464 -7.10 11.43 24.35
C LEU A 464 -7.87 12.22 25.42
N GLY A 465 -8.95 12.90 25.02
CA GLY A 465 -9.77 13.72 25.88
C GLY A 465 -11.02 14.28 25.18
N TRP A 466 -11.77 15.10 25.92
CA TRP A 466 -12.99 15.76 25.45
C TRP A 466 -12.86 17.28 25.59
N ALA A 467 -13.05 17.99 24.48
CA ALA A 467 -13.02 19.44 24.36
C ALA A 467 -14.43 20.02 24.13
N PRO A 468 -14.67 21.33 24.33
CA PRO A 468 -16.01 21.91 24.22
C PRO A 468 -16.83 21.55 22.97
N GLN A 469 -16.24 21.51 21.78
CA GLN A 469 -16.94 21.12 20.54
C GLN A 469 -16.84 19.63 20.18
N GLY A 470 -16.09 18.79 20.93
CA GLY A 470 -15.98 17.37 20.57
C GLY A 470 -14.85 16.55 21.19
N LEU A 471 -14.75 15.29 20.75
CA LEU A 471 -13.68 14.37 21.18
C LEU A 471 -12.39 14.69 20.44
N LEU A 472 -11.27 14.63 21.16
CA LEU A 472 -9.96 14.66 20.55
C LEU A 472 -9.40 13.23 20.50
N ALA A 473 -9.16 12.71 19.30
CA ALA A 473 -8.64 11.38 19.06
C ALA A 473 -7.29 11.45 18.33
N ALA A 474 -6.40 10.50 18.62
CA ALA A 474 -5.09 10.41 18.01
C ALA A 474 -4.81 9.01 17.46
N THR A 475 -3.99 8.98 16.40
CA THR A 475 -3.39 7.77 15.85
C THR A 475 -2.00 8.10 15.30
N GLY A 476 -0.94 7.66 15.98
CA GLY A 476 0.44 8.05 15.62
C GLY A 476 0.62 9.58 15.59
N ASP A 477 1.05 10.10 14.44
CA ASP A 477 1.24 11.51 14.12
C ASP A 477 -0.08 12.28 13.89
N ARG A 478 -1.19 11.60 13.63
CA ARG A 478 -2.47 12.24 13.30
C ARG A 478 -3.27 12.53 14.56
N LEU A 479 -3.82 13.74 14.58
CA LEU A 479 -4.77 14.19 15.58
C LEU A 479 -6.04 14.62 14.88
N ARG A 480 -7.19 14.34 15.49
CA ARG A 480 -8.50 14.58 14.91
C ARG A 480 -9.49 15.02 15.95
N ILE A 481 -10.29 16.03 15.59
CA ILE A 481 -11.47 16.41 16.34
C ILE A 481 -12.68 15.68 15.76
N VAL A 482 -13.48 15.09 16.64
CA VAL A 482 -14.78 14.51 16.30
C VAL A 482 -15.86 15.44 16.86
N PRO A 483 -16.49 16.30 16.04
CA PRO A 483 -17.47 17.27 16.53
C PRO A 483 -18.68 16.59 17.15
N LEU A 484 -19.11 17.06 18.33
CA LEU A 484 -20.25 16.54 19.07
C LEU A 484 -21.25 17.64 19.42
N ASP A 485 -22.53 17.28 19.44
CA ASP A 485 -23.60 18.13 19.95
C ASP A 485 -23.74 18.03 21.48
N ALA A 486 -24.67 18.80 22.06
CA ALA A 486 -24.95 18.80 23.49
C ALA A 486 -25.45 17.44 24.04
N LEU A 487 -25.90 16.54 23.17
CA LEU A 487 -26.33 15.17 23.50
C LEU A 487 -25.22 14.14 23.23
N ALA A 488 -23.99 14.61 22.99
CA ALA A 488 -22.83 13.82 22.62
C ALA A 488 -22.99 13.00 21.34
N LYS A 489 -23.89 13.41 20.43
CA LYS A 489 -24.04 12.81 19.10
C LYS A 489 -23.15 13.52 18.08
N PRO A 490 -22.77 12.86 16.96
CA PRO A 490 -21.95 13.48 15.93
C PRO A 490 -22.62 14.73 15.36
N ALA A 491 -21.92 15.87 15.43
CA ALA A 491 -22.38 17.16 14.92
C ALA A 491 -21.75 17.54 13.56
N GLY A 492 -20.96 16.64 12.98
CA GLY A 492 -20.28 16.89 11.71
C GLY A 492 -19.34 15.73 11.33
N ARG A 493 -18.61 15.92 10.23
CA ARG A 493 -17.52 14.99 9.86
C ARG A 493 -16.32 15.22 10.79
N PRO A 494 -15.57 14.17 11.16
CA PRO A 494 -14.32 14.34 11.87
C PRO A 494 -13.32 15.19 11.07
N ILE A 495 -12.55 16.02 11.76
CA ILE A 495 -11.64 17.02 11.19
C ILE A 495 -10.20 16.67 11.60
N ASP A 496 -9.34 16.40 10.61
CA ASP A 496 -7.91 16.20 10.83
C ASP A 496 -7.25 17.54 11.19
N LEU A 497 -6.40 17.54 12.21
CA LEU A 497 -5.66 18.70 12.67
C LEU A 497 -4.23 18.65 12.13
N ALA A 498 -3.80 19.75 11.52
CA ALA A 498 -2.40 19.92 11.13
C ALA A 498 -1.51 20.04 12.38
N PRO A 499 -0.27 19.52 12.37
CA PRO A 499 0.69 19.75 13.45
C PRO A 499 0.82 21.24 13.82
N GLY A 500 1.00 21.54 15.10
CA GLY A 500 1.07 22.93 15.59
C GLY A 500 -0.25 23.72 15.57
N SER A 501 -1.33 23.19 14.96
CA SER A 501 -2.63 23.88 14.96
C SER A 501 -3.18 24.05 16.39
N PRO A 502 -3.87 25.17 16.67
CA PRO A 502 -4.43 25.44 17.99
C PRO A 502 -5.44 24.36 18.36
N LEU A 503 -5.32 23.86 19.60
CA LEU A 503 -6.20 22.83 20.12
C LEU A 503 -7.36 23.43 20.93
N PRO A 504 -8.54 22.80 20.90
CA PRO A 504 -9.72 23.30 21.59
C PRO A 504 -9.65 23.02 23.10
N ALA A 505 -9.05 23.96 23.83
CA ALA A 505 -8.94 23.89 25.28
C ALA A 505 -10.20 24.47 25.98
N PRO A 506 -10.47 24.09 27.25
CA PRO A 506 -9.76 23.08 28.04
C PRO A 506 -10.18 21.65 27.67
N ILE A 507 -9.19 20.77 27.53
CA ILE A 507 -9.39 19.35 27.21
C ILE A 507 -9.46 18.54 28.50
N ARG A 508 -10.50 17.72 28.64
CA ARG A 508 -10.65 16.79 29.78
C ARG A 508 -10.27 15.38 29.36
N GLY A 509 -9.09 14.92 29.75
CA GLY A 509 -8.61 13.58 29.46
C GLY A 509 -7.45 13.16 30.35
N ALA A 510 -7.26 11.85 30.52
CA ALA A 510 -6.12 11.34 31.29
C ALA A 510 -4.80 11.40 30.49
N ARG A 511 -4.88 11.29 29.15
CA ARG A 511 -3.69 11.07 28.31
C ARG A 511 -3.18 12.33 27.63
N ILE A 512 -3.76 13.49 27.91
CA ILE A 512 -3.42 14.77 27.29
C ILE A 512 -3.49 15.87 28.35
N THR A 513 -2.60 16.85 28.25
CA THR A 513 -2.64 18.05 29.10
C THR A 513 -3.91 18.88 28.81
N PRO A 514 -4.42 19.66 29.77
CA PRO A 514 -5.63 20.46 29.57
C PRO A 514 -5.54 21.48 28.43
N ASP A 515 -4.34 21.97 28.13
CA ASP A 515 -4.07 22.88 27.01
C ASP A 515 -3.81 22.16 25.68
N GLY A 516 -3.77 20.82 25.69
CA GLY A 516 -3.50 19.99 24.52
C GLY A 516 -2.03 19.92 24.08
N SER A 517 -1.13 20.67 24.71
CA SER A 517 0.27 20.75 24.28
C SER A 517 1.00 19.42 24.30
N ARG A 518 0.67 18.52 25.24
CA ARG A 518 1.34 17.22 25.35
C ARG A 518 0.36 16.09 25.55
N TYR A 519 0.66 14.94 24.96
CA TYR A 519 -0.08 13.72 25.21
C TYR A 519 0.82 12.49 25.26
N VAL A 520 0.31 11.39 25.81
CA VAL A 520 1.08 10.16 26.04
C VAL A 520 0.56 8.99 25.23
N ILE A 521 1.49 8.23 24.66
CA ILE A 521 1.24 6.99 23.93
C ILE A 521 1.90 5.84 24.71
N PRO A 522 1.10 4.92 25.28
CA PRO A 522 1.66 3.78 26.01
C PRO A 522 2.26 2.76 25.04
N HIS A 523 3.43 2.22 25.39
CA HIS A 523 4.08 1.13 24.67
C HIS A 523 4.58 0.07 25.67
N SER A 524 4.72 -1.20 25.25
CA SER A 524 5.17 -2.27 26.16
C SER A 524 6.59 -2.03 26.69
N GLN A 525 7.40 -1.30 25.92
CA GLN A 525 8.79 -0.98 26.24
C GLN A 525 8.97 0.36 26.96
N GLY A 526 7.93 1.14 27.22
CA GLY A 526 8.07 2.49 27.77
C GLY A 526 6.91 3.40 27.37
N ILE A 527 7.05 4.69 27.63
CA ILE A 527 6.03 5.68 27.31
C ILE A 527 6.60 6.72 26.35
N VAL A 528 5.86 7.04 25.28
CA VAL A 528 6.17 8.19 24.43
C VAL A 528 5.34 9.38 24.90
N VAL A 529 5.98 10.50 25.20
CA VAL A 529 5.32 11.80 25.40
C VAL A 529 5.49 12.62 24.13
N ARG A 530 4.41 12.95 23.45
CA ARG A 530 4.45 13.83 22.27
C ARG A 530 4.14 15.25 22.68
N ASP A 531 4.90 16.19 22.13
CA ASP A 531 4.62 17.62 22.20
C ASP A 531 3.99 18.04 20.86
N TRP A 532 2.73 18.50 20.90
CA TRP A 532 1.96 18.87 19.72
C TRP A 532 2.38 20.23 19.14
N LYS A 533 2.88 21.14 19.99
CA LYS A 533 3.21 22.52 19.59
C LYS A 533 4.53 22.59 18.81
N THR A 534 5.48 21.72 19.15
CA THR A 534 6.86 21.80 18.63
C THR A 534 7.15 20.86 17.47
N GLU A 535 6.14 20.12 16.99
CA GLU A 535 6.28 19.01 16.03
C GLU A 535 7.35 17.98 16.42
N ALA A 536 7.79 17.99 17.69
CA ALA A 536 8.91 17.20 18.14
C ALA A 536 8.59 15.71 18.02
N THR A 537 9.62 14.93 17.68
CA THR A 537 9.60 13.49 17.36
C THR A 537 9.22 12.55 18.53
N GLY A 538 8.66 13.13 19.60
CA GLY A 538 8.32 12.47 20.86
C GLY A 538 9.52 12.34 21.80
N LEU A 539 9.23 12.37 23.10
CA LEU A 539 10.15 12.04 24.17
C LEU A 539 9.92 10.58 24.60
N TRP A 540 10.97 9.77 24.55
CA TRP A 540 10.94 8.40 25.04
C TRP A 540 11.27 8.34 26.52
N LEU A 541 10.32 7.88 27.33
CA LEU A 541 10.46 7.68 28.76
C LEU A 541 10.58 6.18 29.06
N ARG A 542 11.79 5.75 29.44
CA ARG A 542 12.09 4.39 29.86
C ARG A 542 13.11 4.40 31.01
N PRO A 543 12.68 4.24 32.27
CA PRO A 543 13.57 4.02 33.41
C PRO A 543 14.45 2.79 33.24
N SER A 544 15.64 2.80 33.85
CA SER A 544 16.62 1.70 33.74
C SER A 544 16.11 0.37 34.30
N ASP A 545 15.23 0.42 35.29
CA ASP A 545 14.60 -0.75 35.93
C ASP A 545 13.21 -1.08 35.34
N TRP A 546 12.86 -0.56 34.16
CA TRP A 546 11.54 -0.77 33.53
C TRP A 546 11.14 -2.26 33.46
N ASP A 547 12.08 -3.13 33.09
CA ASP A 547 11.84 -4.57 32.91
C ASP A 547 11.77 -5.35 34.24
N THR A 548 12.17 -4.74 35.37
CA THR A 548 12.05 -5.38 36.70
C THR A 548 10.60 -5.46 37.18
N VAL A 549 9.73 -4.54 36.73
CA VAL A 549 8.29 -4.55 37.03
C VAL A 549 7.57 -5.41 35.98
N LEU A 550 7.23 -6.64 36.36
CA LEU A 550 6.57 -7.59 35.47
C LEU A 550 5.16 -7.15 35.08
N GLY A 551 4.75 -7.51 33.86
CA GLY A 551 3.42 -7.28 33.33
C GLY A 551 3.34 -6.13 32.32
N GLU A 552 2.17 -6.03 31.68
CA GLU A 552 1.90 -5.05 30.63
C GLU A 552 1.50 -3.69 31.21
N VAL A 553 1.65 -2.64 30.40
CA VAL A 553 1.10 -1.31 30.71
C VAL A 553 -0.41 -1.35 30.55
N ARG A 554 -1.13 -1.20 31.67
CA ARG A 554 -2.60 -1.28 31.72
C ARG A 554 -3.28 0.08 31.66
N SER A 555 -2.63 1.11 32.18
CA SER A 555 -3.20 2.46 32.29
C SER A 555 -2.11 3.50 32.37
N VAL A 556 -2.38 4.68 31.81
CA VAL A 556 -1.45 5.83 31.80
C VAL A 556 -2.22 7.13 31.96
N ALA A 557 -1.62 8.08 32.66
CA ALA A 557 -2.11 9.45 32.76
C ALA A 557 -0.96 10.47 32.79
N ILE A 558 -1.12 11.63 32.18
CA ILE A 558 -0.16 12.75 32.23
C ILE A 558 -0.65 13.82 33.20
N SER A 559 0.27 14.44 33.96
CA SER A 559 -0.06 15.57 34.84
C SER A 559 -0.45 16.82 34.03
N PRO A 560 -1.24 17.74 34.60
CA PRO A 560 -1.68 18.94 33.88
C PRO A 560 -0.55 19.85 33.38
N ASP A 561 0.57 19.90 34.11
CA ASP A 561 1.79 20.61 33.71
C ASP A 561 2.63 19.88 32.64
N GLY A 562 2.27 18.63 32.31
CA GLY A 562 2.97 17.82 31.32
C GLY A 562 4.37 17.35 31.75
N GLY A 563 4.71 17.44 33.05
CA GLY A 563 6.03 17.06 33.58
C GLY A 563 6.09 15.69 34.28
N ARG A 564 4.94 15.00 34.43
CA ARG A 564 4.85 13.71 35.13
C ARG A 564 3.89 12.77 34.40
N VAL A 565 4.15 11.47 34.47
CA VAL A 565 3.25 10.44 33.93
C VAL A 565 3.00 9.37 34.98
N ALA A 566 1.75 9.15 35.37
CA ALA A 566 1.36 8.00 36.17
C ALA A 566 1.14 6.78 35.26
N VAL A 567 1.70 5.63 35.64
CA VAL A 567 1.62 4.39 34.87
C VAL A 567 1.23 3.24 35.78
N GLN A 568 0.26 2.44 35.35
CA GLN A 568 0.02 1.11 35.90
C GLN A 568 0.72 0.07 35.01
N LYS A 569 1.77 -0.59 35.54
CA LYS A 569 2.45 -1.70 34.88
C LYS A 569 2.29 -2.95 35.73
N GLY A 570 1.64 -3.98 35.18
CA GLY A 570 1.21 -5.15 35.96
C GLY A 570 0.29 -4.75 37.11
N THR A 571 0.75 -4.95 38.35
CA THR A 571 0.01 -4.59 39.57
C THR A 571 0.50 -3.30 40.21
N GLU A 572 1.61 -2.73 39.75
CA GLU A 572 2.20 -1.54 40.38
C GLU A 572 1.71 -0.26 39.71
N ILE A 573 1.46 0.76 40.53
CA ILE A 573 1.21 2.12 40.07
C ILE A 573 2.45 2.95 40.39
N ARG A 574 3.10 3.46 39.36
CA ARG A 574 4.33 4.25 39.45
C ARG A 574 4.16 5.63 38.83
N LEU A 575 4.93 6.59 39.31
CA LEU A 575 5.02 7.93 38.76
C LEU A 575 6.35 8.08 38.03
N LEU A 576 6.31 8.37 36.74
CA LEU A 576 7.44 8.74 35.89
C LEU A 576 7.68 10.25 35.96
N THR A 577 8.94 10.64 36.07
CA THR A 577 9.45 12.02 36.06
C THR A 577 10.73 12.09 35.22
N TRP A 578 10.98 13.20 34.54
CA TRP A 578 12.12 13.35 33.65
C TRP A 578 12.65 14.78 33.53
#